data_AF-A0A357A8K6-F1
#
_entry.id   AF-A0A357A8K6-F1
#
_cell.length_a   1.000
_cell.length_b   1.000
_cell.length_c   1.000
_cell.angle_alpha   90.00
_cell.angle_beta   90.00
_cell.angle_gamma   90.00
#
_symmetry.space_group_name_H-M   'P 1'
#
loop_
_entity.id
_entity.type
_entity.pdbx_description
1 polymer ?
#
loop_
_entity_poly.entity_id
_entity_poly.type
_entity_poly.pdbx_seq_one_letter_code
_entity_poly.pdbx_strand_id
1 'polypeptide(L)' 'MSNVTIINHPLIAHKLTLMRREETSTAKFRSLLKEISL' A
#
# COMPACT_ATOMS: atom_id res chain seq x y z
N MET A 1 -14.27 14.07 -12.99
CA MET A 1 -13.08 13.61 -12.25
C MET A 1 -12.86 14.39 -10.94
N SER A 2 -13.88 15.04 -10.38
CA SER A 2 -13.76 15.97 -9.26
C SER A 2 -13.75 15.35 -7.85
N ASN A 3 -13.89 14.02 -7.73
CA ASN A 3 -13.98 13.31 -6.45
C ASN A 3 -12.87 12.24 -6.28
N VAL A 4 -11.68 12.47 -6.83
CA VAL A 4 -10.53 11.58 -6.63
C VAL A 4 -9.49 12.30 -5.79
N THR A 5 -9.19 11.74 -4.62
CA THR A 5 -8.11 12.23 -3.76
C THR A 5 -6.88 11.36 -3.95
N ILE A 6 -5.82 11.93 -4.53
CA ILE A 6 -4.54 11.24 -4.67
C ILE A 6 -3.73 11.49 -3.40
N ILE A 7 -3.39 10.41 -2.69
CA ILE A 7 -2.60 10.48 -1.47
C ILE A 7 -1.11 10.35 -1.82
N ASN A 8 -0.40 11.47 -1.85
CA ASN A 8 1.04 11.53 -2.12
C ASN A 8 1.85 11.53 -0.81
N HIS A 9 2.08 10.35 -0.24
CA HIS A 9 2.94 10.18 0.94
C HIS A 9 4.03 9.14 0.70
N PRO A 10 5.32 9.43 1.04
CA PRO A 10 6.44 8.55 0.71
C PRO A 10 6.35 7.16 1.36
N LEU A 11 5.81 7.06 2.59
CA LEU A 11 5.63 5.75 3.23
C LEU A 11 4.53 4.91 2.56
N ILE A 12 3.50 5.53 1.99
CA ILE A 12 2.44 4.80 1.28
C ILE A 12 3.01 4.24 -0.02
N ALA A 13 3.78 5.03 -0.76
CA ALA A 13 4.48 4.57 -1.96
C ALA A 13 5.45 3.42 -1.65
N HIS A 14 6.22 3.53 -0.55
CA HIS A 14 7.12 2.46 -0.11
C HIS A 14 6.36 1.16 0.21
N LYS A 15 5.29 1.23 1.02
CA LYS A 15 4.49 0.04 1.38
C LYS A 15 3.78 -0.57 0.16
N LEU A 16 3.23 0.25 -0.74
CA LEU A 16 2.64 -0.23 -2.00
C LEU A 16 3.69 -0.91 -2.90
N THR A 17 4.92 -0.40 -2.92
CA THR A 17 6.03 -1.03 -3.66
C THR A 17 6.32 -2.42 -3.12
N LEU A 18 6.35 -2.59 -1.80
CA LEU A 18 6.50 -3.91 -1.17
C LEU A 18 5.30 -4.81 -1.49
N MET A 19 4.06 -4.32 -1.37
CA MET A 19 2.85 -5.11 -1.67
C MET A 19 2.76 -5.61 -3.11
N ARG A 20 3.40 -4.93 -4.07
CA ARG A 20 3.40 -5.30 -5.50
C ARG A 20 4.44 -6.37 -5.87
N ARG A 21 5.37 -6.72 -4.97
CA ARG A 21 6.37 -7.76 -5.24
C ARG A 21 5.72 -9.13 -5.22
N GLU A 22 6.03 -9.96 -6.23
CA GLU A 22 5.51 -11.32 -6.37
C GLU A 22 5.94 -12.22 -5.20
N GLU A 23 7.15 -11.98 -4.65
CA GLU A 23 7.67 -12.77 -3.52
C GLU A 23 6.95 -12.48 -2.18
N THR A 24 6.03 -11.51 -2.13
CA THR A 24 5.39 -11.10 -0.89
C THR A 24 4.41 -12.15 -0.40
N SER A 25 4.70 -12.74 0.77
CA SER A 25 3.79 -13.71 1.39
C SER A 25 2.44 -13.10 1.75
N THR A 26 1.39 -13.92 1.76
CA THR A 26 0.02 -13.48 2.09
C THR A 26 -0.07 -12.83 3.47
N ALA A 27 0.74 -13.28 4.43
CA ALA A 27 0.80 -12.68 5.77
C ALA A 27 1.35 -11.25 5.72
N LYS A 28 2.45 -11.02 4.99
CA LYS A 28 3.06 -9.70 4.87
C LYS A 28 2.17 -8.74 4.08
N PHE A 29 1.54 -9.22 3.01
CA PHE A 29 0.58 -8.44 2.23
C PHE A 29 -0.57 -7.91 3.11
N ARG A 30 -1.18 -8.77 3.94
CA ARG A 30 -2.25 -8.36 4.86
C ARG A 30 -1.80 -7.34 5.91
N SER A 31 -0.58 -7.47 6.42
CA SER A 31 0.00 -6.48 7.35
C SER A 31 0.14 -5.11 6.67
N LEU A 32 0.76 -5.08 5.50
CA LEU A 32 0.97 -3.84 4.74
C LEU A 32 -0.35 -3.17 4.35
N LEU A 33 -1.36 -3.95 3.94
CA LEU A 33 -2.69 -3.44 3.66
C LEU A 33 -3.28 -2.74 4.90
N LYS A 34 -3.20 -3.40 6.07
CA LYS A 34 -3.69 -2.86 7.33
C LYS A 34 -2.97 -1.54 7.70
N GLU A 35 -1.68 -1.45 7.43
CA GLU A 35 -0.85 -0.24 7.65
C GLU A 35 -1.14 0.91 6.67
N ILE A 36 -1.84 0.66 5.56
CA ILE A 36 -2.24 1.69 4.59
C ILE A 36 -3.71 2.11 4.82
N SER A 37 -4.57 1.18 5.26
CA SER A 37 -6.00 1.41 5.42
C SER A 37 -6.43 2.00 6.77
N LEU A 38 -5.62 1.82 7.82
CA LEU A 38 -5.86 2.33 9.17
C LEU A 38 -4.85 3.44 9.48
#